data_AF-A0A4E0Q514-F1
#
_entry.id   AF-A0A4E0Q514-F1
#
_cell.length_a   1.000
_cell.length_b   1.000
_cell.length_c   1.000
_cell.angle_alpha   90.00
_cell.angle_beta   90.00
_cell.angle_gamma   90.00
#
_symmetry.space_group_name_H-M   'P 1'
#
loop_
_entity.id
_entity.type
_entity.pdbx_description
1 polymer ?
#
loop_
_entity_poly.entity_id
_entity_poly.type
_entity_poly.pdbx_seq_one_letter_code
_entity_poly.pdbx_strand_id
1 'polypeptide(L)'
;MPVLSLIGCKILEDEITHVLSKYTENTRIVLIEDRESRGLARKLRLQDISFSVTPIDRIDDFICSAGLGSFKKKFMSFIGKECTEDIVVVIKIMPLGLHINGTSLRSEVGIQVDIMSEFSDSILLFYGLCGNALKDIGISAGKSPVPLYVLKDGEGERVDDCISIALGGNRRYEQELKKWNDTATLYFTPLWASNWKDMKDLPLDSDMVSEYRYSFSIGRIVKLDTGLRFEKDFGAKISELAKRFSAETVEVKGNTEIVENCYIEIKKKLLA
;
A
#
# COMPACT_ATOMS: atom_id res chain seq x y z
N MET A 1 -0.19 -6.33 -23.65
CA MET A 1 0.29 -5.32 -22.69
C MET A 1 0.60 -6.07 -21.43
N PRO A 2 1.79 -5.91 -20.83
CA PRO A 2 2.07 -6.49 -19.53
C PRO A 2 1.03 -6.05 -18.48
N VAL A 3 0.78 -6.92 -17.51
CA VAL A 3 -0.10 -6.71 -16.37
C VAL A 3 0.74 -6.68 -15.10
N LEU A 4 0.81 -5.52 -14.45
CA LEU A 4 1.40 -5.36 -13.12
C LEU A 4 0.29 -5.36 -12.07
N SER A 5 0.29 -6.34 -11.18
CA SER A 5 -0.64 -6.35 -10.05
C SER A 5 -0.04 -5.73 -8.80
N LEU A 6 -0.78 -4.84 -8.15
CA LEU A 6 -0.44 -4.24 -6.87
C LEU A 6 -1.35 -4.84 -5.78
N ILE A 7 -0.75 -5.45 -4.77
CA ILE A 7 -1.47 -5.86 -3.55
C ILE A 7 -0.99 -4.97 -2.42
N GLY A 8 -1.89 -4.13 -1.91
CA GLY A 8 -1.52 -3.04 -1.02
C GLY A 8 -2.16 -3.11 0.36
N CYS A 9 -1.35 -2.79 1.37
CA CYS A 9 -1.85 -2.54 2.72
C CYS A 9 -2.77 -1.32 2.69
N LYS A 10 -3.89 -1.39 3.43
CA LYS A 10 -4.85 -0.28 3.48
C LYS A 10 -4.21 1.04 3.88
N ILE A 11 -3.22 1.03 4.78
CA ILE A 11 -2.53 2.24 5.26
C ILE A 11 -1.52 2.82 4.28
N LEU A 12 -1.24 2.14 3.15
CA LEU A 12 -0.41 2.64 2.06
C LEU A 12 -1.22 3.14 0.85
N GLU A 13 -2.54 3.34 1.01
CA GLU A 13 -3.40 3.83 -0.08
C GLU A 13 -3.00 5.24 -0.57
N ASP A 14 -2.49 6.09 0.33
CA ASP A 14 -1.99 7.43 -0.02
C ASP A 14 -0.73 7.31 -0.90
N GLU A 15 0.18 6.42 -0.54
CA GLU A 15 1.40 6.12 -1.27
C GLU A 15 1.11 5.50 -2.64
N ILE A 16 0.13 4.59 -2.74
CA ILE A 16 -0.34 4.03 -4.02
C ILE A 16 -0.96 5.14 -4.88
N THR A 17 -1.83 5.98 -4.31
CA THR A 17 -2.44 7.11 -5.04
C THR A 17 -1.35 8.03 -5.60
N HIS A 18 -0.35 8.34 -4.79
CA HIS A 18 0.77 9.21 -5.16
C HIS A 18 1.57 8.66 -6.34
N VAL A 19 1.96 7.38 -6.28
CA VAL A 19 2.71 6.73 -7.36
C VAL A 19 1.90 6.74 -8.66
N LEU A 20 0.60 6.45 -8.59
CA LEU A 20 -0.26 6.49 -9.78
C LEU A 20 -0.43 7.92 -10.31
N SER A 21 -0.55 8.93 -9.43
CA SER A 21 -0.66 10.33 -9.88
C SER A 21 0.58 10.83 -10.64
N LYS A 22 1.77 10.28 -10.35
CA LYS A 22 3.03 10.69 -10.98
C LYS A 22 3.41 9.84 -12.20
N TYR A 23 3.08 8.56 -12.21
CA TYR A 23 3.65 7.57 -13.14
C TYR A 23 2.57 6.81 -13.94
N THR A 24 1.47 7.50 -14.28
CA THR A 24 0.32 6.97 -15.03
C THR A 24 0.43 7.06 -16.55
N GLU A 25 1.51 7.64 -17.08
CA GLU A 25 1.70 7.72 -18.54
C GLU A 25 1.58 6.32 -19.17
N ASN A 26 0.75 6.25 -20.22
CA ASN A 26 0.37 5.04 -20.95
C ASN A 26 -0.01 3.85 -20.05
N THR A 27 -0.66 4.13 -18.91
CA THR A 27 -1.02 3.11 -17.91
C THR A 27 -2.53 3.01 -17.78
N ARG A 28 -3.09 1.82 -18.05
CA ARG A 28 -4.49 1.53 -17.74
C ARG A 28 -4.61 1.05 -16.30
N ILE A 29 -5.33 1.78 -15.46
CA ILE A 29 -5.58 1.38 -14.06
C ILE A 29 -6.89 0.62 -13.95
N VAL A 30 -6.86 -0.53 -13.26
CA VAL A 30 -8.03 -1.34 -12.93
C VAL A 30 -8.03 -1.62 -11.43
N LEU A 31 -9.11 -1.25 -10.74
CA LEU A 31 -9.32 -1.57 -9.33
C LEU A 31 -10.20 -2.81 -9.21
N ILE A 32 -9.78 -3.76 -8.37
CA ILE A 32 -10.64 -4.87 -7.98
C ILE A 32 -11.81 -4.32 -7.15
N GLU A 33 -13.03 -4.64 -7.58
CA GLU A 33 -14.25 -4.17 -6.92
C GLU A 33 -14.45 -4.87 -5.58
N ASP A 34 -14.35 -4.10 -4.50
CA ASP A 34 -14.72 -4.52 -3.16
C ASP A 34 -14.97 -3.29 -2.26
N ARG A 35 -15.17 -3.52 -0.97
CA ARG A 35 -15.32 -2.43 0.01
C ARG A 35 -14.03 -1.62 0.17
N GLU A 36 -12.88 -2.27 0.11
CA GLU A 36 -11.58 -1.70 0.46
C GLU A 36 -11.05 -0.77 -0.65
N SER A 37 -11.40 -1.00 -1.91
CA SER A 37 -11.01 -0.17 -3.05
C SER A 37 -11.73 1.18 -3.14
N ARG A 38 -12.80 1.40 -2.35
CA ARG A 38 -13.57 2.65 -2.36
C ARG A 38 -12.74 3.88 -1.98
N GLY A 39 -11.81 3.73 -1.03
CA GLY A 39 -10.92 4.80 -0.58
C GLY A 39 -10.01 5.26 -1.71
N LEU A 40 -9.32 4.29 -2.33
CA LEU A 40 -8.45 4.52 -3.48
C LEU A 40 -9.22 5.12 -4.66
N ALA A 41 -10.39 4.54 -5.00
CA ALA A 41 -11.24 5.05 -6.09
C ALA A 41 -11.62 6.52 -5.87
N ARG A 42 -11.97 6.92 -4.64
CA ARG A 42 -12.23 8.33 -4.30
C ARG A 42 -10.99 9.20 -4.54
N LYS A 43 -9.82 8.76 -4.10
CA LYS A 43 -8.57 9.52 -4.23
C LYS A 43 -8.14 9.68 -5.68
N LEU A 44 -8.22 8.62 -6.49
CA LEU A 44 -7.94 8.69 -7.92
C LEU A 44 -8.86 9.67 -8.64
N ARG A 45 -10.18 9.67 -8.33
CA ARG A 45 -11.13 10.66 -8.89
C ARG A 45 -10.77 12.10 -8.51
N LEU A 46 -10.34 12.34 -7.26
CA LEU A 46 -9.91 13.66 -6.81
C LEU A 46 -8.61 14.14 -7.46
N GLN A 47 -7.85 13.23 -8.08
CA GLN A 47 -6.63 13.52 -8.83
C GLN A 47 -6.85 13.50 -10.35
N ASP A 48 -8.11 13.39 -10.79
CA ASP A 48 -8.50 13.29 -12.21
C ASP A 48 -7.79 12.14 -12.95
N ILE A 49 -7.49 11.05 -12.22
CA ILE A 49 -6.86 9.85 -12.78
C ILE A 49 -7.96 8.94 -13.32
N SER A 50 -7.85 8.53 -14.59
CA SER A 50 -8.75 7.56 -15.21
C SER A 50 -8.48 6.15 -14.71
N PHE A 51 -9.53 5.44 -14.31
CA PHE A 51 -9.46 4.03 -13.89
C PHE A 51 -10.77 3.31 -14.19
N SER A 52 -10.69 1.99 -14.26
CA SER A 52 -11.85 1.09 -14.29
C SER A 52 -12.01 0.38 -12.95
N VAL A 53 -13.23 0.00 -12.60
CA VAL A 53 -13.54 -0.85 -11.45
C VAL A 53 -14.25 -2.09 -11.97
N THR A 54 -13.80 -3.27 -11.57
CA THR A 54 -14.39 -4.53 -12.03
C THR A 54 -14.25 -5.60 -10.95
N PRO A 55 -15.22 -6.52 -10.80
CA PRO A 55 -15.01 -7.69 -9.97
C PRO A 55 -13.93 -8.58 -10.59
N ILE A 56 -13.26 -9.36 -9.74
CA ILE A 56 -12.04 -10.10 -10.14
C ILE A 56 -12.32 -11.16 -11.22
N ASP A 57 -13.51 -11.72 -11.25
CA ASP A 57 -13.97 -12.70 -12.25
C ASP A 57 -14.16 -12.10 -13.65
N ARG A 58 -14.16 -10.77 -13.77
CA ARG A 58 -14.27 -10.03 -15.04
C ARG A 58 -13.00 -9.26 -15.39
N ILE A 59 -11.87 -9.62 -14.78
CA ILE A 59 -10.60 -8.92 -15.05
C ILE A 59 -10.16 -9.07 -16.52
N ASP A 60 -10.48 -10.21 -17.15
CA ASP A 60 -10.21 -10.55 -18.55
C ASP A 60 -10.81 -9.56 -19.57
N ASP A 61 -11.86 -8.83 -19.19
CA ASP A 61 -12.45 -7.78 -20.04
C ASP A 61 -11.54 -6.54 -20.14
N PHE A 62 -10.62 -6.39 -19.19
CA PHE A 62 -9.76 -5.21 -19.04
C PHE A 62 -8.30 -5.50 -19.36
N ILE A 63 -7.85 -6.74 -19.18
CA ILE A 63 -6.51 -7.18 -19.56
C ILE A 63 -6.52 -7.69 -21.00
N CYS A 64 -5.73 -7.05 -21.86
CA CYS A 64 -5.47 -7.60 -23.19
C CYS A 64 -4.46 -8.73 -23.04
N SER A 65 -4.93 -9.93 -22.68
CA SER A 65 -4.11 -11.13 -22.58
C SER A 65 -3.25 -11.27 -23.84
N ALA A 66 -1.93 -11.37 -23.68
CA ALA A 66 -0.99 -11.57 -24.78
C ALA A 66 -1.25 -12.85 -25.61
N GLY A 67 -2.15 -13.73 -25.15
CA GLY A 67 -2.54 -14.98 -25.81
C GLY A 67 -3.84 -14.97 -26.64
N LEU A 68 -4.71 -13.96 -26.55
CA LEU A 68 -5.85 -13.86 -27.48
C LEU A 68 -5.36 -13.22 -28.78
N GLY A 69 -5.10 -14.09 -29.75
CA GLY A 69 -4.36 -13.83 -30.98
C GLY A 69 -4.74 -12.57 -31.76
N SER A 70 -3.86 -12.24 -32.71
CA SER A 70 -3.90 -11.11 -33.65
C SER A 70 -5.28 -10.63 -34.11
N PHE A 71 -6.32 -11.48 -34.09
CA PHE A 71 -7.69 -11.14 -34.40
C PHE A 71 -8.33 -10.09 -33.48
N LYS A 72 -8.19 -10.17 -32.13
CA LYS A 72 -8.82 -9.18 -31.22
C LYS A 72 -8.14 -7.81 -31.31
N LYS A 73 -6.81 -7.80 -31.44
CA LYS A 73 -6.01 -6.59 -31.65
C LYS A 73 -6.32 -5.94 -33.00
N LYS A 74 -6.49 -6.74 -34.05
CA LYS A 74 -6.88 -6.29 -35.39
C LYS A 74 -8.34 -5.82 -35.45
N PHE A 75 -9.25 -6.44 -34.69
CA PHE A 75 -10.64 -6.02 -34.56
C PHE A 75 -10.79 -4.71 -33.77
N MET A 76 -10.04 -4.53 -32.66
CA MET A 76 -10.01 -3.25 -31.94
C MET A 76 -9.39 -2.11 -32.76
N SER A 77 -8.33 -2.40 -33.51
CA SER A 77 -7.76 -1.47 -34.51
C SER A 77 -8.76 -1.13 -35.62
N PHE A 78 -9.57 -2.09 -36.08
CA PHE A 78 -10.62 -1.87 -37.09
C PHE A 78 -11.80 -1.03 -36.58
N ILE A 79 -12.03 -1.00 -35.26
CA ILE A 79 -13.05 -0.17 -34.60
C ILE A 79 -12.50 1.23 -34.24
N GLY A 80 -11.23 1.53 -34.55
CA GLY A 80 -10.62 2.84 -34.30
C GLY A 80 -10.28 3.11 -32.83
N LYS A 81 -10.23 2.08 -31.98
CA LYS A 81 -9.65 2.18 -30.64
C LYS A 81 -8.17 1.81 -30.73
N GLU A 82 -7.31 2.79 -30.99
CA GLU A 82 -5.89 2.66 -30.66
C GLU A 82 -5.77 2.49 -29.14
N CYS A 83 -5.33 1.31 -28.70
CA CYS A 83 -4.87 1.14 -27.31
C CYS A 83 -3.51 1.84 -27.22
N THR A 84 -3.51 3.07 -26.70
CA THR A 84 -2.29 3.87 -26.47
C THR A 84 -1.58 3.47 -25.18
N GLU A 85 -2.13 2.53 -24.42
CA GLU A 85 -1.56 2.10 -23.14
C GLU A 85 -0.51 1.00 -23.33
N ASP A 86 0.61 1.16 -22.63
CA ASP A 86 1.74 0.24 -22.65
C ASP A 86 1.59 -0.86 -21.59
N ILE A 87 0.91 -0.57 -20.47
CA ILE A 87 0.79 -1.47 -19.31
C ILE A 87 -0.60 -1.37 -18.67
N VAL A 88 -1.08 -2.50 -18.13
CA VAL A 88 -2.25 -2.53 -17.23
C VAL A 88 -1.76 -2.67 -15.80
N VAL A 89 -2.25 -1.82 -14.89
CA VAL A 89 -2.00 -1.92 -13.45
C VAL A 89 -3.30 -2.34 -12.76
N VAL A 90 -3.31 -3.54 -12.19
CA VAL A 90 -4.47 -4.10 -11.46
C VAL A 90 -4.22 -3.97 -9.96
N ILE A 91 -5.16 -3.43 -9.20
CA ILE A 91 -4.92 -3.07 -7.79
C ILE A 91 -5.92 -3.74 -6.88
N LYS A 92 -5.40 -4.45 -5.88
CA LYS A 92 -6.13 -5.01 -4.75
C LYS A 92 -5.68 -4.32 -3.46
N ILE A 93 -6.60 -3.60 -2.81
CA ILE A 93 -6.39 -3.07 -1.47
C ILE A 93 -6.88 -4.12 -0.46
N MET A 94 -6.01 -4.47 0.48
CA MET A 94 -6.32 -5.44 1.52
C MET A 94 -7.08 -4.80 2.69
N PRO A 95 -7.84 -5.59 3.47
CA PRO A 95 -8.51 -5.10 4.68
C PRO A 95 -7.58 -4.35 5.65
N LEU A 96 -8.14 -3.36 6.34
CA LEU A 96 -7.46 -2.60 7.39
C LEU A 96 -7.08 -3.50 8.58
N GLY A 97 -5.88 -3.31 9.13
CA GLY A 97 -5.48 -3.94 10.40
C GLY A 97 -5.10 -5.43 10.32
N LEU A 98 -4.87 -6.00 9.13
CA LEU A 98 -4.46 -7.41 9.02
C LEU A 98 -3.18 -7.74 9.82
N HIS A 99 -2.28 -6.77 10.02
CA HIS A 99 -1.04 -6.96 10.75
C HIS A 99 -1.21 -7.30 12.24
N ILE A 100 -2.40 -7.09 12.83
CA ILE A 100 -2.72 -7.51 14.20
C ILE A 100 -2.50 -9.01 14.40
N ASN A 101 -2.80 -9.80 13.36
CA ASN A 101 -2.61 -11.24 13.36
C ASN A 101 -1.71 -11.65 12.18
N GLY A 102 -0.45 -11.97 12.48
CA GLY A 102 0.53 -12.35 11.45
C GLY A 102 0.13 -13.58 10.62
N THR A 103 -0.63 -14.53 11.20
CA THR A 103 -1.14 -15.71 10.48
C THR A 103 -2.22 -15.32 9.49
N SER A 104 -3.18 -14.48 9.90
CA SER A 104 -4.21 -13.94 9.02
C SER A 104 -3.60 -13.10 7.90
N LEU A 105 -2.67 -12.19 8.24
CA LEU A 105 -1.95 -11.38 7.26
C LEU A 105 -1.26 -12.25 6.20
N ARG A 106 -0.49 -13.27 6.63
CA ARG A 106 0.20 -14.19 5.72
C ARG A 106 -0.78 -14.94 4.83
N SER A 107 -1.83 -15.51 5.42
CA SER A 107 -2.80 -16.31 4.68
C SER A 107 -3.56 -15.48 3.64
N GLU A 108 -4.07 -14.31 4.03
CA GLU A 108 -4.89 -13.48 3.14
C GLU A 108 -4.08 -12.86 2.02
N VAL A 109 -2.88 -12.35 2.31
CA VAL A 109 -1.98 -11.82 1.26
C VAL A 109 -1.54 -12.96 0.34
N GLY A 110 -1.22 -14.13 0.88
CA GLY A 110 -0.86 -15.32 0.08
C GLY A 110 -1.98 -15.72 -0.89
N ILE A 111 -3.22 -15.84 -0.41
CA ILE A 111 -4.38 -16.13 -1.26
C ILE A 111 -4.54 -15.10 -2.39
N GLN A 112 -4.35 -13.81 -2.10
CA GLN A 112 -4.45 -12.78 -3.13
C GLN A 112 -3.28 -12.82 -4.13
N VAL A 113 -2.07 -13.16 -3.68
CA VAL A 113 -0.93 -13.41 -4.58
C VAL A 113 -1.27 -14.56 -5.53
N ASP A 114 -1.79 -15.68 -5.02
CA ASP A 114 -2.15 -16.84 -5.84
C ASP A 114 -3.20 -16.48 -6.88
N ILE A 115 -4.30 -15.84 -6.47
CA ILE A 115 -5.39 -15.44 -7.39
C ILE A 115 -4.87 -14.44 -8.45
N MET A 116 -4.15 -13.39 -8.03
CA MET A 116 -3.71 -12.37 -8.98
C MET A 116 -2.61 -12.87 -9.92
N SER A 117 -1.88 -13.91 -9.52
CA SER A 117 -0.83 -14.51 -10.35
C SER A 117 -1.37 -15.18 -11.62
N GLU A 118 -2.66 -15.55 -11.66
CA GLU A 118 -3.28 -16.21 -12.82
C GLU A 118 -3.34 -15.31 -14.06
N PHE A 119 -3.32 -13.99 -13.87
CA PHE A 119 -3.50 -13.02 -14.95
C PHE A 119 -2.42 -11.92 -15.01
N SER A 120 -1.46 -11.95 -14.09
CA SER A 120 -0.41 -10.94 -14.00
C SER A 120 0.85 -11.39 -14.75
N ASP A 121 1.67 -10.44 -15.19
CA ASP A 121 3.06 -10.71 -15.59
C ASP A 121 4.02 -10.48 -14.42
N SER A 122 3.64 -9.68 -13.43
CA SER A 122 4.36 -9.50 -12.16
C SER A 122 3.44 -8.94 -11.08
N ILE A 123 3.82 -9.16 -9.82
CA ILE A 123 3.12 -8.63 -8.65
C ILE A 123 4.09 -7.76 -7.83
N LEU A 124 3.65 -6.59 -7.37
CA LEU A 124 4.35 -5.75 -6.39
C LEU A 124 3.51 -5.64 -5.12
N LEU A 125 4.06 -6.13 -4.01
CA LEU A 125 3.46 -6.00 -2.68
C LEU A 125 3.78 -4.64 -2.07
N PHE A 126 2.76 -3.80 -1.91
CA PHE A 126 2.81 -2.59 -1.09
C PHE A 126 2.59 -2.97 0.37
N TYR A 127 3.61 -3.61 0.95
CA TYR A 127 3.67 -4.09 2.33
C TYR A 127 5.13 -4.14 2.82
N GLY A 128 5.33 -3.94 4.13
CA GLY A 128 6.57 -4.32 4.81
C GLY A 128 6.56 -5.77 5.29
N LEU A 129 7.49 -6.13 6.16
CA LEU A 129 7.54 -7.45 6.82
C LEU A 129 6.42 -7.65 7.85
N CYS A 130 5.98 -6.56 8.51
CA CYS A 130 4.96 -6.51 9.56
C CYS A 130 5.19 -7.56 10.65
N GLY A 131 6.28 -7.42 11.41
CA GLY A 131 6.65 -8.39 12.45
C GLY A 131 7.06 -9.76 11.89
N ASN A 132 7.67 -9.77 10.70
CA ASN A 132 8.07 -10.98 9.97
C ASN A 132 6.92 -11.91 9.54
N ALA A 133 5.67 -11.46 9.63
CA ALA A 133 4.51 -12.21 9.14
C ALA A 133 4.67 -12.59 7.66
N LEU A 134 5.19 -11.65 6.86
CA LEU A 134 5.38 -11.80 5.42
C LEU A 134 6.83 -12.18 5.03
N LYS A 135 7.69 -12.58 5.97
CA LYS A 135 9.12 -12.87 5.67
C LYS A 135 9.30 -13.92 4.57
N ASP A 136 8.45 -14.95 4.57
CA ASP A 136 8.54 -16.09 3.66
C ASP A 136 7.69 -15.90 2.39
N ILE A 137 7.00 -14.77 2.24
CA ILE A 137 6.16 -14.52 1.06
C ILE A 137 7.06 -14.44 -0.17
N GLY A 138 6.78 -15.29 -1.17
CA GLY A 138 7.65 -15.46 -2.34
C GLY A 138 8.91 -16.30 -2.11
N ILE A 139 9.17 -16.78 -0.89
CA ILE A 139 10.34 -17.62 -0.54
C ILE A 139 9.92 -19.09 -0.30
N SER A 140 8.74 -19.34 0.28
CA SER A 140 8.25 -20.71 0.47
C SER A 140 8.02 -21.39 -0.87
N ALA A 141 8.49 -22.63 -1.01
CA ALA A 141 8.57 -23.46 -2.22
C ALA A 141 7.21 -23.83 -2.85
N GLY A 142 6.47 -22.82 -3.27
CA GLY A 142 5.37 -22.82 -4.21
C GLY A 142 5.49 -21.50 -4.95
N LYS A 143 6.24 -21.49 -6.06
CA LYS A 143 6.52 -20.30 -6.85
C LYS A 143 5.19 -19.65 -7.21
N SER A 144 4.99 -18.38 -6.82
CA SER A 144 4.11 -17.53 -7.62
C SER A 144 4.53 -17.75 -9.09
N PRO A 145 3.62 -18.12 -10.00
CA PRO A 145 3.97 -18.40 -11.39
C PRO A 145 4.60 -17.18 -12.07
N VAL A 146 4.45 -16.02 -11.46
CA VAL A 146 4.95 -14.73 -11.91
C VAL A 146 5.92 -14.14 -10.88
N PRO A 147 6.89 -13.30 -11.29
CA PRO A 147 7.75 -12.56 -10.36
C PRO A 147 6.96 -11.79 -9.30
N LEU A 148 7.29 -12.03 -8.04
CA LEU A 148 6.75 -11.33 -6.88
C LEU A 148 7.81 -10.38 -6.31
N TYR A 149 7.51 -9.09 -6.30
CA TYR A 149 8.37 -8.05 -5.77
C TYR A 149 7.81 -7.49 -4.45
N VAL A 150 8.72 -7.03 -3.60
CA VAL A 150 8.45 -6.41 -2.30
C VAL A 150 9.14 -5.06 -2.23
N LEU A 151 8.64 -4.17 -1.37
CA LEU A 151 9.25 -2.87 -1.15
C LEU A 151 10.61 -3.02 -0.44
N LYS A 152 11.61 -2.34 -0.99
CA LYS A 152 12.99 -2.33 -0.49
C LYS A 152 13.45 -0.90 -0.28
N ASP A 153 14.24 -0.67 0.76
CA ASP A 153 14.84 0.63 1.00
C ASP A 153 16.07 0.88 0.10
N GLY A 154 16.72 2.03 0.28
CA GLY A 154 17.89 2.43 -0.51
C GLY A 154 19.12 1.53 -0.36
N GLU A 155 19.13 0.64 0.63
CA GLU A 155 20.20 -0.35 0.83
C GLU A 155 19.85 -1.70 0.16
N GLY A 156 18.67 -1.81 -0.47
CA GLY A 156 18.19 -3.01 -1.13
C GLY A 156 17.56 -4.04 -0.16
N GLU A 157 17.45 -3.66 1.11
CA GLU A 157 16.87 -4.46 2.18
C GLU A 157 15.36 -4.32 2.19
N ARG A 158 14.67 -5.41 2.57
CA ARG A 158 13.21 -5.38 2.66
C ARG A 158 12.80 -4.54 3.88
N VAL A 159 11.83 -3.65 3.66
CA VAL A 159 11.32 -2.77 4.71
C VAL A 159 10.54 -3.50 5.79
N ASP A 160 10.73 -3.09 7.05
CA ASP A 160 10.17 -3.75 8.23
C ASP A 160 8.64 -3.66 8.33
N ASP A 161 8.08 -2.49 8.06
CA ASP A 161 6.62 -2.26 8.09
C ASP A 161 6.25 -1.01 7.26
N CYS A 162 4.97 -0.64 7.30
CA CYS A 162 4.47 0.52 6.58
C CYS A 162 4.94 1.87 7.14
N ILE A 163 5.35 1.91 8.42
CA ILE A 163 5.92 3.10 9.05
C ILE A 163 7.37 3.28 8.59
N SER A 164 8.15 2.20 8.52
CA SER A 164 9.49 2.18 7.92
C SER A 164 9.45 2.69 6.48
N ILE A 165 8.47 2.24 5.69
CA ILE A 165 8.24 2.73 4.31
C ILE A 165 8.05 4.26 4.30
N ALA A 166 7.12 4.77 5.11
CA ALA A 166 6.79 6.19 5.15
C ALA A 166 7.93 7.05 5.73
N LEU A 167 8.76 6.50 6.62
CA LEU A 167 9.95 7.18 7.15
C LEU A 167 11.07 7.29 6.11
N GLY A 168 11.15 6.34 5.18
CA GLY A 168 12.20 6.25 4.17
C GLY A 168 13.23 5.15 4.44
N GLY A 169 12.86 4.09 5.15
CA GLY A 169 13.63 2.84 5.26
C GLY A 169 14.04 2.46 6.69
N ASN A 170 14.58 1.25 6.82
CA ASN A 170 14.81 0.59 8.11
C ASN A 170 15.83 1.36 8.96
N ARG A 171 16.95 1.77 8.35
CA ARG A 171 17.99 2.54 9.05
C ARG A 171 17.46 3.82 9.67
N ARG A 172 16.56 4.53 8.98
CA ARG A 172 15.96 5.76 9.50
C ARG A 172 14.94 5.46 10.60
N TYR A 173 14.18 4.38 10.46
CA TYR A 173 13.26 3.94 11.49
C TYR A 173 13.99 3.57 12.79
N GLU A 174 15.09 2.80 12.70
CA GLU A 174 15.93 2.50 13.84
C GLU A 174 16.51 3.76 14.51
N GLN A 175 16.92 4.75 13.73
CA GLN A 175 17.45 6.02 14.25
C GLN A 175 16.39 6.78 15.06
N GLU A 176 15.15 6.85 14.56
CA GLU A 176 14.05 7.47 15.32
C GLU A 176 13.73 6.66 16.59
N LEU A 177 13.69 5.33 16.53
CA LEU A 177 13.48 4.49 17.72
C LEU A 177 14.60 4.68 18.77
N LYS A 178 15.86 4.79 18.35
CA LYS A 178 17.01 5.04 19.25
C LYS A 178 16.98 6.44 19.85
N LYS A 179 16.51 7.44 19.10
CA LYS A 179 16.36 8.83 19.56
C LYS A 179 15.30 8.97 20.65
N TRP A 180 14.23 8.19 20.57
CA TRP A 180 13.06 8.26 21.44
C TRP A 180 12.92 7.01 22.33
N ASN A 181 13.90 6.79 23.21
CA ASN A 181 13.98 5.56 24.02
C ASN A 181 13.49 5.72 25.48
N ASP A 182 12.96 6.89 25.83
CA ASP A 182 12.45 7.25 27.15
C ASP A 182 11.01 6.76 27.38
N THR A 183 10.21 6.77 26.32
CA THR A 183 8.79 6.35 26.31
C THR A 183 8.44 5.69 24.97
N ALA A 184 7.38 4.90 24.94
CA ALA A 184 6.90 4.35 23.68
C ALA A 184 6.31 5.45 22.79
N THR A 185 6.60 5.32 21.50
CA THR A 185 6.25 6.30 20.46
C THR A 185 5.38 5.63 19.40
N LEU A 186 4.21 6.21 19.13
CA LEU A 186 3.31 5.78 18.06
C LEU A 186 3.44 6.69 16.84
N TYR A 187 3.64 6.12 15.65
CA TYR A 187 3.82 6.85 14.41
C TYR A 187 2.58 6.80 13.54
N PHE A 188 2.20 7.94 12.97
CA PHE A 188 0.97 8.09 12.20
C PHE A 188 1.24 8.81 10.89
N THR A 189 0.90 8.17 9.77
CA THR A 189 0.72 8.84 8.47
C THR A 189 -0.67 9.50 8.41
N PRO A 190 -0.94 10.39 7.43
CA PRO A 190 -2.28 10.96 7.24
C PRO A 190 -3.38 9.91 7.14
N LEU A 191 -3.12 8.81 6.41
CA LEU A 191 -4.07 7.73 6.25
C LEU A 191 -4.31 6.95 7.54
N TRP A 192 -3.24 6.64 8.28
CA TRP A 192 -3.35 5.96 9.56
C TRP A 192 -4.19 6.81 10.54
N ALA A 193 -3.83 8.08 10.70
CA ALA A 193 -4.55 9.03 11.55
C ALA A 193 -5.98 9.30 11.10
N SER A 194 -6.36 8.97 9.87
CA SER A 194 -7.75 9.10 9.40
C SER A 194 -8.60 7.87 9.70
N ASN A 195 -7.96 6.73 9.94
CA ASN A 195 -8.63 5.44 10.13
C ASN A 195 -8.36 4.85 11.52
N TRP A 196 -7.68 5.57 12.42
CA TRP A 196 -7.28 5.03 13.74
C TRP A 196 -8.44 4.50 14.58
N LYS A 197 -9.67 5.02 14.40
CA LYS A 197 -10.86 4.54 15.10
C LYS A 197 -11.37 3.21 14.57
N ASP A 198 -11.13 2.93 13.30
CA ASP A 198 -11.49 1.69 12.63
C ASP A 198 -10.38 0.64 12.77
N MET A 199 -9.18 1.06 13.16
CA MET A 199 -8.09 0.17 13.54
C MET A 199 -8.36 -0.42 14.93
N LYS A 200 -8.24 -1.73 15.04
CA LYS A 200 -8.38 -2.45 16.31
C LYS A 200 -7.08 -2.46 17.13
N ASP A 201 -6.06 -1.76 16.65
CA ASP A 201 -4.72 -1.69 17.25
C ASP A 201 -4.71 -0.81 18.50
N LEU A 202 -5.65 0.14 18.59
CA LEU A 202 -5.77 1.10 19.68
C LEU A 202 -7.13 1.01 20.37
N PRO A 203 -7.17 1.08 21.71
CA PRO A 203 -8.43 1.10 22.43
C PRO A 203 -9.24 2.39 22.20
N LEU A 204 -10.56 2.25 22.10
CA LEU A 204 -11.53 3.34 21.98
C LEU A 204 -12.25 3.68 23.28
N ASP A 205 -12.22 2.79 24.26
CA ASP A 205 -12.77 3.05 25.59
C ASP A 205 -11.75 3.87 26.41
N SER A 206 -12.25 4.77 27.27
CA SER A 206 -11.36 5.69 28.01
C SER A 206 -10.53 4.95 29.06
N ASP A 207 -11.12 3.97 29.74
CA ASP A 207 -10.43 3.21 30.79
C ASP A 207 -9.38 2.30 30.14
N MET A 208 -9.73 1.65 29.03
CA MET A 208 -8.78 0.85 28.25
C MET A 208 -7.64 1.68 27.66
N VAL A 209 -7.89 2.94 27.26
CA VAL A 209 -6.81 3.83 26.81
C VAL A 209 -5.83 4.15 27.94
N SER A 210 -6.34 4.43 29.13
CA SER A 210 -5.48 4.70 30.29
C SER A 210 -4.62 3.48 30.63
N GLU A 211 -5.22 2.29 30.64
CA GLU A 211 -4.53 1.02 30.88
C GLU A 211 -3.49 0.73 29.79
N TYR A 212 -3.84 0.88 28.51
CA TYR A 212 -2.94 0.67 27.38
C TYR A 212 -1.76 1.64 27.43
N ARG A 213 -2.03 2.93 27.65
CA ARG A 213 -1.00 3.96 27.80
C ARG A 213 -0.02 3.60 28.91
N TYR A 214 -0.52 3.19 30.07
CA TYR A 214 0.31 2.80 31.20
C TYR A 214 1.12 1.53 30.92
N SER A 215 0.48 0.50 30.36
CA SER A 215 1.09 -0.80 30.08
C SER A 215 2.22 -0.72 29.06
N PHE A 216 2.08 0.14 28.06
CA PHE A 216 3.08 0.33 27.01
C PHE A 216 3.94 1.58 27.20
N SER A 217 3.76 2.33 28.30
CA SER A 217 4.46 3.60 28.54
C SER A 217 4.39 4.57 27.36
N ILE A 218 3.21 4.68 26.72
CA ILE A 218 3.00 5.56 25.56
C ILE A 218 3.12 7.01 26.03
N GLY A 219 4.19 7.67 25.62
CA GLY A 219 4.45 9.07 25.94
C GLY A 219 4.31 10.00 24.75
N ARG A 220 4.37 9.46 23.52
CA ARG A 220 4.60 10.27 22.31
C ARG A 220 3.79 9.79 21.11
N ILE A 221 3.21 10.75 20.41
CA ILE A 221 2.56 10.55 19.11
C ILE A 221 3.33 11.35 18.05
N VAL A 222 3.81 10.64 17.03
CA VAL A 222 4.52 11.23 15.91
C VAL A 222 3.57 11.46 14.75
N LYS A 223 3.47 12.73 14.36
CA LYS A 223 2.93 13.14 13.06
C LYS A 223 4.01 12.92 12.01
N LEU A 224 3.88 11.85 11.23
CA LEU A 224 4.80 11.53 10.15
C LEU A 224 4.35 12.26 8.87
N ASP A 225 5.06 13.33 8.53
CA ASP A 225 4.76 14.15 7.34
C ASP A 225 5.51 13.63 6.11
N THR A 226 4.85 12.80 5.31
CA THR A 226 5.34 12.31 4.02
C THR A 226 5.17 13.31 2.87
N GLY A 227 4.58 14.48 3.13
CA GLY A 227 4.20 15.45 2.11
C GLY A 227 2.86 15.15 1.41
N LEU A 228 2.27 13.97 1.63
CA LEU A 228 0.98 13.59 1.04
C LEU A 228 -0.20 14.30 1.73
N ARG A 229 -1.22 14.68 0.94
CA ARG A 229 -2.36 15.51 1.38
C ARG A 229 -3.72 14.99 0.93
N PHE A 230 -3.83 13.68 0.65
CA PHE A 230 -5.10 13.06 0.23
C PHE A 230 -6.14 12.97 1.35
N GLU A 231 -5.67 12.97 2.60
CA GLU A 231 -6.49 13.01 3.80
C GLU A 231 -6.56 14.42 4.40
N LYS A 232 -7.78 14.83 4.76
CA LYS A 232 -8.04 16.13 5.37
C LYS A 232 -7.75 16.10 6.87
N ASP A 233 -7.50 17.28 7.43
CA ASP A 233 -7.45 17.52 8.89
C ASP A 233 -6.43 16.66 9.65
N PHE A 234 -5.33 16.27 9.00
CA PHE A 234 -4.31 15.41 9.61
C PHE A 234 -3.79 15.95 10.95
N GLY A 235 -3.49 17.26 11.02
CA GLY A 235 -3.04 17.90 12.27
C GLY A 235 -4.08 17.81 13.39
N ALA A 236 -5.35 18.06 13.09
CA ALA A 236 -6.43 17.97 14.08
C ALA A 236 -6.63 16.54 14.58
N LYS A 237 -6.54 15.55 13.69
CA LYS A 237 -6.61 14.12 14.03
C LYS A 237 -5.46 13.70 14.96
N ILE A 238 -4.24 14.17 14.70
CA ILE A 238 -3.10 13.95 15.59
C ILE A 238 -3.34 14.61 16.96
N SER A 239 -3.84 15.84 17.01
CA SER A 239 -4.15 16.51 18.28
C SER A 239 -5.23 15.77 19.08
N GLU A 240 -6.26 15.22 18.42
CA GLU A 240 -7.28 14.38 19.05
C GLU A 240 -6.65 13.13 19.68
N LEU A 241 -5.82 12.41 18.92
CA LEU A 241 -5.07 11.24 19.38
C LEU A 241 -4.16 11.57 20.57
N ALA A 242 -3.36 12.63 20.48
CA ALA A 242 -2.42 13.03 21.52
C ALA A 242 -3.15 13.38 22.83
N LYS A 243 -4.27 14.12 22.73
CA LYS A 243 -5.12 14.42 23.88
C LYS A 243 -5.67 13.14 24.52
N ARG A 244 -6.10 12.18 23.70
CA ARG A 244 -6.67 10.91 24.17
C ARG A 244 -5.65 10.07 24.94
N PHE A 245 -4.42 9.99 24.42
CA PHE A 245 -3.34 9.26 25.06
C PHE A 245 -2.57 10.10 26.09
N SER A 246 -2.98 11.33 26.40
CA SER A 246 -2.19 12.26 27.25
C SER A 246 -0.70 12.28 26.86
N ALA A 247 -0.43 12.27 25.55
CA ALA A 247 0.89 12.10 24.97
C ALA A 247 1.36 13.41 24.32
N GLU A 248 2.66 13.62 24.29
CA GLU A 248 3.23 14.74 23.54
C GLU A 248 3.16 14.47 22.03
N THR A 249 3.12 15.55 21.23
CA THR A 249 3.14 15.46 19.78
C THR A 249 4.48 15.92 19.24
N VAL A 250 5.07 15.13 18.36
CA VAL A 250 6.29 15.48 17.62
C VAL A 250 6.02 15.36 16.12
N GLU A 251 6.58 16.25 15.31
CA GLU A 251 6.56 16.12 13.86
C GLU A 251 7.87 15.53 13.36
N VAL A 252 7.79 14.47 12.55
CA VAL A 252 8.92 13.84 11.87
C VAL A 252 8.65 13.87 10.38
N LYS A 253 9.66 14.24 9.58
CA LYS A 253 9.54 14.19 8.12
C LYS A 253 9.66 12.75 7.63
N GLY A 254 8.73 12.32 6.80
CA GLY A 254 8.82 11.09 6.02
C GLY A 254 9.17 11.39 4.56
N ASN A 255 9.03 10.39 3.69
CA ASN A 255 9.07 10.57 2.24
C ASN A 255 8.29 9.45 1.52
N THR A 256 8.30 9.49 0.19
CA THR A 256 7.65 8.51 -0.70
C THR A 256 8.66 7.78 -1.59
N GLU A 257 9.96 7.92 -1.33
CA GLU A 257 11.01 7.48 -2.25
C GLU A 257 10.99 5.96 -2.46
N ILE A 258 10.73 5.19 -1.40
CA ILE A 258 10.68 3.73 -1.48
C ILE A 258 9.60 3.25 -2.45
N VAL A 259 8.38 3.76 -2.30
CA VAL A 259 7.25 3.35 -3.15
C VAL A 259 7.42 3.83 -4.59
N GLU A 260 8.00 5.03 -4.79
CA GLU A 260 8.30 5.56 -6.12
C GLU A 260 9.36 4.69 -6.82
N ASN A 261 10.51 4.47 -6.17
CA ASN A 261 11.63 3.76 -6.75
C ASN A 261 11.28 2.31 -7.10
N CYS A 262 10.64 1.57 -6.18
CA CYS A 262 10.26 0.18 -6.44
C CYS A 262 9.25 0.07 -7.59
N TYR A 263 8.22 0.95 -7.63
CA TYR A 263 7.24 0.93 -8.70
C TYR A 263 7.87 1.25 -10.07
N ILE A 264 8.70 2.29 -10.15
CA ILE A 264 9.38 2.69 -11.38
C ILE A 264 10.30 1.59 -11.88
N GLU A 265 11.07 0.96 -10.98
CA GLU A 265 11.97 -0.14 -11.32
C GLU A 265 11.21 -1.31 -11.97
N ILE A 266 10.10 -1.73 -11.37
CA ILE A 266 9.31 -2.86 -11.86
C ILE A 266 8.56 -2.50 -13.15
N LYS A 267 7.99 -1.30 -13.23
CA LYS A 267 7.36 -0.80 -14.45
C LYS A 267 8.36 -0.80 -15.61
N LYS A 268 9.60 -0.34 -15.39
CA LYS A 268 10.67 -0.38 -16.39
C LYS A 268 11.04 -1.80 -16.80
N LYS A 269 11.16 -2.74 -15.85
CA LYS A 269 11.45 -4.15 -16.14
C LYS A 269 10.38 -4.82 -16.99
N LEU A 270 9.11 -4.47 -16.80
CA LEU A 270 8.00 -5.01 -17.59
C LEU A 270 7.89 -4.42 -18.99
N LEU A 271 8.45 -3.22 -19.21
CA LEU A 271 8.40 -2.51 -20.49
C LEU A 271 9.69 -2.64 -21.31
N ALA A 272 10.72 -3.29 -20.77
CA ALA A 272 12.00 -3.56 -21.45
C ALA A 272 11.91 -4.83 -22.32
#